data_AF-A0A0P7B1F9-F1
#
_entry.id   AF-A0A0P7B1F9-F1
#
_cell.length_a   1.000
_cell.length_b   1.000
_cell.length_c   1.000
_cell.angle_alpha   90.00
_cell.angle_beta   90.00
_cell.angle_gamma   90.00
#
_symmetry.space_group_name_H-M   'P 1'
#
loop_
_entity.id
_entity.type
_entity.pdbx_description
1 polymer ?
#
loop_
_entity_poly.entity_id
_entity_poly.type
_entity_poly.pdbx_seq_one_letter_code
_entity_poly.pdbx_strand_id
1 'polypeptide(L)'
;MTAFTLPSPFDAFGAKEQLQKKFPNYKVKQAFLNKKALNVVDKAAMVVVIPKGDELRVIGNINIMHSWMFITFVLLLFFTLVGGLLFYGILWYTKKAEIKALEEEVSNYLKNQYETL
;
A
#
# COMPACT_ATOMS: atom_id res chain seq x y z
N MET A 1 -0.83 -15.29 15.12
CA MET A 1 -0.04 -16.04 14.12
C MET A 1 0.12 -17.45 14.64
N THR A 2 -0.14 -18.45 13.81
CA THR A 2 0.01 -19.86 14.16
C THR A 2 1.03 -20.50 13.23
N ALA A 3 1.98 -21.28 13.76
CA ALA A 3 2.99 -21.97 12.98
C ALA A 3 3.07 -23.43 13.41
N PHE A 4 3.29 -24.34 12.46
CA PHE A 4 3.49 -25.76 12.73
C PHE A 4 4.35 -26.41 11.64
N THR A 5 5.08 -27.45 12.03
CA THR A 5 5.96 -28.19 11.12
C THR A 5 5.16 -29.13 10.23
N LEU A 6 5.55 -29.24 8.96
CA LEU A 6 4.96 -30.16 8.01
C LEU A 6 5.81 -31.44 7.90
N PRO A 7 5.17 -32.62 7.86
CA PRO A 7 5.87 -33.88 7.63
C PRO A 7 6.33 -34.07 6.17
N SER A 8 5.87 -33.21 5.25
CA SER A 8 6.17 -33.27 3.82
C SER A 8 6.07 -31.88 3.19
N PRO A 9 6.65 -31.66 1.98
CA PRO A 9 6.54 -30.38 1.29
C PRO A 9 5.08 -29.91 1.12
N PHE A 10 4.84 -28.61 1.30
CA PHE A 10 3.51 -28.04 1.15
C PHE A 10 3.07 -27.98 -0.32
N ASP A 11 2.04 -28.76 -0.67
CA ASP A 11 1.35 -28.64 -1.96
C ASP A 11 0.23 -27.60 -1.88
N ALA A 12 0.52 -26.39 -2.37
CA ALA A 12 -0.44 -25.29 -2.39
C ALA A 12 -1.64 -25.53 -3.31
N PHE A 13 -1.50 -26.35 -4.37
CA PHE A 13 -2.61 -26.60 -5.29
C PHE A 13 -3.62 -27.57 -4.68
N GLY A 14 -3.16 -28.72 -4.20
CA GLY A 14 -4.02 -29.66 -3.48
C GLY A 14 -4.62 -29.06 -2.21
N ALA A 15 -3.85 -28.28 -1.46
CA ALA A 15 -4.35 -27.58 -0.27
C ALA A 15 -5.47 -26.58 -0.61
N LYS A 16 -5.39 -25.88 -1.75
CA LYS A 16 -6.43 -24.95 -2.18
C LYS A 16 -7.77 -25.66 -2.38
N GLU A 17 -7.77 -26.80 -3.08
CA GLU A 17 -9.00 -27.56 -3.36
C GLU A 17 -9.63 -28.10 -2.06
N GLN A 18 -8.80 -28.65 -1.16
CA GLN A 18 -9.26 -29.14 0.13
C GLN A 18 -9.85 -28.03 1.01
N LEU A 19 -9.17 -26.88 1.07
CA LEU A 19 -9.65 -25.71 1.81
C LEU A 19 -10.96 -25.18 1.22
N GLN A 20 -11.08 -25.13 -0.12
CA GLN A 20 -12.31 -24.67 -0.76
C GLN A 20 -13.48 -25.62 -0.52
N LYS A 21 -13.23 -26.93 -0.47
CA LYS A 21 -14.23 -27.95 -0.13
C LYS A 21 -14.66 -27.88 1.33
N LYS A 22 -13.71 -27.66 2.26
CA LYS A 22 -13.99 -27.57 3.70
C LYS A 22 -14.66 -26.25 4.09
N PHE A 23 -14.33 -25.16 3.41
CA PHE A 23 -14.81 -23.81 3.68
C PHE A 23 -15.52 -23.22 2.45
N PRO A 24 -16.69 -23.74 2.06
CA PRO A 24 -17.36 -23.34 0.83
C PRO A 24 -17.80 -21.87 0.83
N ASN A 25 -18.01 -21.30 2.02
CA ASN A 25 -18.42 -19.91 2.19
C ASN A 25 -17.25 -18.91 2.07
N TYR A 26 -16.01 -19.38 2.06
CA TYR A 26 -14.82 -18.53 1.96
C TYR A 26 -14.20 -18.62 0.57
N LYS A 27 -13.58 -17.53 0.13
CA LYS A 27 -12.84 -17.50 -1.14
C LYS A 27 -11.42 -17.95 -0.90
N VAL A 28 -11.03 -19.09 -1.46
CA VAL A 28 -9.65 -19.58 -1.39
C VAL A 28 -8.91 -19.26 -2.70
N LYS A 29 -7.85 -18.46 -2.60
CA LYS A 29 -7.07 -17.97 -3.74
C LYS A 29 -5.58 -18.13 -3.47
N GLN A 30 -4.74 -18.13 -4.50
CA GLN A 30 -3.30 -17.97 -4.31
C GLN A 30 -2.99 -16.53 -3.91
N ALA A 31 -1.95 -16.33 -3.11
CA ALA A 31 -1.49 -15.00 -2.79
C ALA A 31 -0.86 -14.35 -4.03
N PHE A 32 -1.07 -13.05 -4.19
CA PHE A 32 -0.62 -12.31 -5.38
C PHE A 32 0.90 -12.31 -5.54
N LEU A 33 1.64 -12.13 -4.44
CA LEU A 33 3.11 -12.01 -4.46
C LEU A 33 3.83 -13.36 -4.30
N ASN A 34 3.17 -14.37 -3.74
CA ASN A 34 3.76 -15.69 -3.52
C ASN A 34 2.78 -16.80 -3.94
N LYS A 35 3.01 -17.40 -5.10
CA LYS A 35 2.15 -18.45 -5.66
C LYS A 35 2.09 -19.73 -4.82
N LYS A 36 3.07 -19.92 -3.91
CA LYS A 36 3.07 -21.04 -2.94
C LYS A 36 2.23 -20.73 -1.69
N ALA A 37 1.84 -19.47 -1.49
CA ALA A 37 0.99 -19.07 -0.39
C ALA A 37 -0.48 -19.03 -0.84
N LEU A 38 -1.38 -19.28 0.11
CA LEU A 38 -2.82 -19.27 -0.10
C LEU A 38 -3.46 -18.20 0.77
N ASN A 39 -4.45 -17.53 0.22
CA ASN A 39 -5.32 -16.59 0.92
C ASN A 39 -6.70 -17.24 1.07
N VAL A 40 -7.18 -17.36 2.30
CA VAL A 40 -8.58 -17.67 2.62
C VAL A 40 -9.25 -16.35 3.01
N VAL A 41 -10.27 -15.95 2.25
CA VAL A 41 -10.83 -14.59 2.34
C VAL A 41 -12.31 -14.66 2.70
N ASP A 42 -12.69 -13.87 3.70
CA ASP A 42 -14.08 -13.56 4.04
C ASP A 42 -14.25 -12.04 4.21
N LYS A 43 -14.88 -11.38 3.23
CA LYS A 43 -15.09 -9.93 3.20
C LYS A 43 -13.79 -9.16 3.51
N ALA A 44 -13.73 -8.49 4.66
CA ALA A 44 -12.59 -7.70 5.12
C ALA A 44 -11.50 -8.53 5.83
N ALA A 45 -11.82 -9.76 6.24
CA ALA A 45 -10.88 -10.66 6.89
C ALA A 45 -10.17 -11.54 5.85
N MET A 46 -8.88 -11.76 6.07
CA MET A 46 -8.06 -12.66 5.28
C MET A 46 -7.18 -13.50 6.21
N VAL A 47 -6.96 -14.75 5.85
CA VAL A 47 -5.92 -15.59 6.43
C VAL A 47 -4.96 -15.97 5.32
N VAL A 48 -3.67 -15.72 5.54
CA VAL A 48 -2.58 -16.08 4.63
C VAL A 48 -1.87 -17.31 5.17
N VAL A 49 -1.84 -18.37 4.38
CA VAL A 49 -1.12 -19.62 4.64
C VAL A 49 0.16 -19.60 3.81
N ILE A 50 1.31 -19.58 4.48
CA ILE A 50 2.63 -19.39 3.84
C ILE A 50 3.55 -20.55 4.26
N PRO A 51 4.10 -21.32 3.30
CA PRO A 51 5.18 -22.25 3.58
C PRO A 51 6.51 -21.51 3.75
N LYS A 52 7.27 -21.87 4.79
CA LYS A 52 8.62 -21.35 5.06
C LYS A 52 9.54 -22.50 5.48
N GLY A 53 10.24 -23.09 4.51
CA GLY A 53 11.01 -24.32 4.73
C GLY A 53 10.05 -25.46 5.10
N ASP A 54 10.32 -26.12 6.23
CA ASP A 54 9.51 -27.21 6.76
C ASP A 54 8.36 -26.72 7.66
N GLU A 55 8.19 -25.40 7.82
CA GLU A 55 7.09 -24.80 8.59
C GLU A 55 5.97 -24.31 7.69
N LEU A 56 4.72 -24.47 8.15
CA LEU A 56 3.57 -23.76 7.62
C LEU A 56 3.14 -22.67 8.61
N ARG A 57 3.02 -21.44 8.12
CA ARG A 57 2.60 -20.27 8.90
C ARG A 57 1.23 -19.81 8.45
N VAL A 58 0.34 -19.58 9.41
CA VAL A 58 -1.03 -19.08 9.22
C VAL A 58 -1.15 -17.73 9.91
N ILE A 59 -1.37 -16.68 9.11
CA ILE A 59 -1.33 -15.28 9.55
C ILE A 59 -2.65 -14.62 9.18
N GLY A 60 -3.34 -14.03 10.17
CA GLY A 60 -4.50 -13.19 9.92
C GLY A 60 -4.07 -11.83 9.35
N ASN A 61 -4.84 -11.32 8.40
CA ASN A 61 -4.60 -10.04 7.73
C ASN A 61 -5.93 -9.38 7.31
N ILE A 62 -5.87 -8.12 6.91
CA ILE A 62 -7.01 -7.38 6.35
C ILE A 62 -6.98 -7.55 4.82
N ASN A 63 -8.12 -7.92 4.26
CA ASN A 63 -8.32 -7.93 2.81
C ASN A 63 -8.58 -6.52 2.29
N ILE A 64 -7.54 -5.71 2.13
CA ILE A 64 -7.66 -4.31 1.64
C ILE A 64 -8.32 -4.25 0.25
N MET A 65 -8.23 -5.33 -0.53
CA MET A 65 -8.90 -5.47 -1.83
C MET A 65 -10.43 -5.69 -1.73
N HIS A 66 -11.00 -5.74 -0.53
CA HIS A 66 -12.44 -5.76 -0.38
C HIS A 66 -13.02 -4.42 -0.85
N SER A 67 -13.99 -4.48 -1.76
CA SER A 67 -14.38 -3.35 -2.63
C SER A 67 -14.62 -2.04 -1.88
N TRP A 68 -15.35 -2.06 -0.76
CA TRP A 68 -15.63 -0.82 -0.03
C TRP A 68 -14.38 -0.21 0.63
N MET A 69 -13.46 -1.04 1.16
CA MET A 69 -12.20 -0.56 1.74
C MET A 69 -11.29 0.00 0.66
N PHE A 70 -11.19 -0.69 -0.48
CA PHE A 70 -10.41 -0.22 -1.63
C PHE A 70 -10.94 1.10 -2.19
N ILE A 71 -12.26 1.20 -2.42
CA ILE A 71 -12.92 2.43 -2.88
C ILE A 71 -12.66 3.57 -1.89
N THR A 72 -12.85 3.33 -0.59
CA THR A 72 -12.59 4.32 0.46
C THR A 72 -11.15 4.81 0.42
N PHE A 73 -10.18 3.89 0.30
CA PHE A 73 -8.76 4.23 0.20
C PHE A 73 -8.45 5.10 -1.02
N VAL A 74 -8.97 4.74 -2.19
CA VAL A 74 -8.76 5.51 -3.43
C VAL A 74 -9.39 6.90 -3.35
N LEU A 75 -10.60 7.02 -2.77
CA LEU A 75 -11.24 8.31 -2.56
C LEU A 75 -10.43 9.21 -1.63
N LEU A 76 -9.96 8.67 -0.49
CA LEU A 76 -9.12 9.43 0.45
C LEU A 76 -7.82 9.89 -0.20
N LEU A 77 -7.16 9.02 -0.98
CA LEU A 77 -5.96 9.39 -1.73
C LEU A 77 -6.26 10.52 -2.72
N PHE A 78 -7.35 10.40 -3.48
CA PHE A 78 -7.77 11.39 -4.47
C PHE A 78 -8.07 12.75 -3.83
N PHE A 79 -8.89 12.78 -2.77
CA PHE A 79 -9.21 14.03 -2.06
C PHE A 79 -7.98 14.66 -1.42
N THR A 80 -7.04 13.86 -0.92
CA THR A 80 -5.80 14.37 -0.35
C THR A 80 -4.91 14.99 -1.43
N LEU A 81 -4.80 14.36 -2.61
CA LEU A 81 -4.05 14.91 -3.74
C LEU A 81 -4.68 16.21 -4.26
N VAL A 82 -5.98 16.19 -4.55
CA VAL A 82 -6.70 17.37 -5.05
C VAL A 82 -6.68 18.49 -4.01
N GLY A 83 -6.97 18.18 -2.75
CA GLY A 83 -6.95 19.14 -1.64
C GLY A 83 -5.54 19.72 -1.42
N GLY A 84 -4.51 18.89 -1.47
CA GLY A 84 -3.11 19.32 -1.36
C GLY A 84 -2.68 20.25 -2.49
N LEU A 85 -3.08 19.95 -3.74
CA LEU A 85 -2.78 20.80 -4.89
C LEU A 85 -3.51 22.15 -4.82
N LEU A 86 -4.79 22.15 -4.43
CA LEU A 86 -5.56 23.38 -4.24
C LEU A 86 -4.96 24.23 -3.11
N PHE A 87 -4.63 23.60 -1.98
CA PHE A 87 -3.98 24.27 -0.86
C PHE A 87 -2.63 24.88 -1.26
N TYR A 88 -1.79 24.13 -1.98
CA TYR A 88 -0.52 24.63 -2.51
C TYR A 88 -0.74 25.80 -3.48
N GLY A 89 -1.71 25.69 -4.39
CA GLY A 89 -2.03 26.76 -5.34
C GLY A 89 -2.48 28.05 -4.64
N ILE A 90 -3.30 27.93 -3.59
CA ILE A 90 -3.72 29.08 -2.78
C ILE A 90 -2.53 29.69 -2.05
N LEU A 91 -1.71 28.87 -1.38
CA LEU A 91 -0.51 29.36 -0.69
C LEU A 91 0.47 30.05 -1.65
N TRP A 92 0.71 29.46 -2.82
CA TRP A 92 1.56 30.05 -3.83
C TRP A 92 1.00 31.40 -4.30
N TYR A 93 -0.31 31.48 -4.55
CA TYR A 93 -0.95 32.71 -4.98
C TYR A 93 -0.85 33.80 -3.91
N THR A 94 -1.12 33.48 -2.64
CA THR A 94 -1.06 34.45 -1.54
C THR A 94 0.37 34.89 -1.23
N LYS A 95 1.35 33.98 -1.37
CA LYS A 95 2.76 34.26 -1.09
C LYS A 95 3.57 34.71 -2.30
N LYS A 96 2.96 34.78 -3.49
CA LYS A 96 3.63 35.12 -4.75
C LYS A 96 4.46 36.41 -4.68
N ALA A 97 3.93 37.44 -4.04
CA ALA A 97 4.61 38.73 -3.92
C ALA A 97 5.83 38.66 -3.00
N GLU A 98 5.69 38.03 -1.83
CA GLU A 98 6.79 37.80 -0.88
C GLU A 98 7.90 36.95 -1.50
N ILE A 99 7.52 35.90 -2.25
CA ILE A 99 8.46 35.04 -2.98
C ILE A 99 9.25 35.86 -4.01
N LYS A 100 8.58 36.71 -4.80
CA LYS A 100 9.24 37.56 -5.79
C LYS A 100 10.19 38.56 -5.15
N ALA A 101 9.79 39.21 -4.05
CA ALA A 101 10.65 40.13 -3.34
C ALA A 101 11.91 39.43 -2.82
N LEU A 102 11.75 38.24 -2.25
CA LEU A 102 12.87 37.41 -1.81
C LEU A 102 13.78 36.98 -2.97
N GLU A 103 13.21 36.60 -4.11
CA GLU A 103 13.94 36.24 -5.33
C GLU A 103 14.80 37.40 -5.82
N GLU A 104 14.24 38.61 -5.87
CA GLU A 104 14.96 39.83 -6.27
C GLU A 104 16.09 40.18 -5.29
N GLU A 105 15.82 40.13 -3.99
CA GLU A 105 16.80 40.42 -2.94
C GLU A 105 18.01 39.47 -3.03
N VAL A 106 17.75 38.17 -3.10
CA VAL A 106 18.79 37.14 -3.22
C VAL A 106 19.54 37.29 -4.54
N SER A 107 18.84 37.50 -5.66
CA SER A 107 19.47 37.72 -6.96
C SER A 107 20.41 38.93 -6.94
N ASN A 108 19.99 40.05 -6.37
CA ASN A 108 20.80 41.27 -6.31
C ASN A 108 22.06 41.07 -5.44
N TYR A 109 21.93 40.39 -4.30
CA TYR A 109 23.08 40.05 -3.47
C TYR A 109 24.10 39.19 -4.24
N LEU A 110 23.63 38.15 -4.94
CA LEU A 110 24.50 37.26 -5.70
C LEU A 110 25.19 37.98 -6.87
N LYS A 111 24.48 38.82 -7.63
CA LYS A 111 25.09 39.62 -8.70
C LYS A 111 26.21 40.49 -8.17
N ASN A 112 25.96 41.23 -7.08
CA ASN A 112 26.96 42.11 -6.48
C ASN A 112 28.18 41.38 -5.94
N GLN A 113 28.06 40.11 -5.53
CA GLN A 113 29.21 39.31 -5.06
C GLN A 113 30.04 38.71 -6.20
N TYR A 114 29.40 38.28 -7.28
CA TYR A 114 30.06 37.49 -8.32
C TYR A 114 30.34 38.25 -9.63
N GLU A 115 29.75 39.43 -9.87
CA GLU A 115 30.08 40.29 -11.02
C GLU A 115 31.29 41.22 -10.76
N THR A 116 31.81 41.27 -9.53
CA THR A 116 33.02 42.05 -9.16
C THR A 116 34.33 41.25 -9.18
N LEU A 117 34.32 40.03 -9.73
CA LEU A 117 35.49 39.19 -10.02
C LEU A 117 35.80 39.20 -11.52
#